data_AF-A0A2M7IUP6-F1
#
_entry.id   AF-A0A2M7IUP6-F1
#
_cell.length_a   1.000
_cell.length_b   1.000
_cell.length_c   1.000
_cell.angle_alpha   90.00
_cell.angle_beta   90.00
_cell.angle_gamma   90.00
#
_symmetry.space_group_name_H-M   'P 1'
#
loop_
_entity.id
_entity.type
_entity.pdbx_description
1 polymer ?
#
loop_
_entity_poly.entity_id
_entity_poly.type
_entity_poly.pdbx_seq_one_letter_code
_entity_poly.pdbx_strand_id
1 'polypeptide(L)' 'MAVLATGGAGYIGSHVVRLLLKKELDVIVLDNLSRGHEASLPQNIIYEEVDLLDKKNCFPQFKSITLKR' A
#
# COMPACT_ATOMS: atom_id res chain seq x y z
N MET A 1 3.40 -8.88 11.94
CA MET A 1 2.30 -7.88 12.05
C MET A 1 2.30 -7.10 10.76
N ALA A 2 1.14 -6.89 10.14
CA ALA A 2 1.02 -6.25 8.83
C ALA A 2 0.46 -4.83 8.94
N VAL A 3 1.01 -3.90 8.15
CA VAL A 3 0.53 -2.51 8.07
C VAL A 3 -0.13 -2.27 6.72
N LEU A 4 -1.39 -1.85 6.74
CA LEU A 4 -2.09 -1.35 5.56
C LEU A 4 -1.90 0.16 5.46
N ALA A 5 -1.27 0.63 4.39
CA ALA A 5 -1.01 2.04 4.12
C ALA A 5 -1.92 2.54 3.00
N THR A 6 -2.99 3.24 3.37
CA THR A 6 -3.85 3.95 2.42
C THR A 6 -3.21 5.27 1.99
N GLY A 7 -3.30 5.64 0.71
CA GLY A 7 -2.63 6.83 0.19
C GLY A 7 -1.09 6.68 0.14
N GLY A 8 -0.60 5.44 0.08
CA GLY A 8 0.83 5.13 0.18
C GLY A 8 1.66 5.60 -1.02
N ALA A 9 1.04 5.87 -2.17
CA ALA A 9 1.72 6.41 -3.35
C ALA A 9 1.76 7.96 -3.34
N GLY A 10 1.15 8.60 -2.34
CA GLY A 10 1.23 10.05 -2.12
C GLY A 10 2.56 10.50 -1.50
N TYR A 11 2.73 11.82 -1.37
CA TYR A 11 3.96 12.42 -0.83
C TYR A 11 4.33 11.86 0.55
N ILE A 12 3.48 12.09 1.56
CA ILE A 12 3.74 11.62 2.94
C ILE A 12 3.69 10.08 2.99
N GLY A 13 2.68 9.48 2.35
CA GLY A 13 2.46 8.03 2.36
C GLY A 13 3.70 7.27 1.90
N SER A 14 4.32 7.70 0.80
CA SER A 14 5.48 6.99 0.24
C SER A 14 6.73 7.08 1.11
N HIS A 15 6.89 8.16 1.88
CA HIS A 15 7.96 8.27 2.88
C HIS A 15 7.69 7.38 4.10
N VAL A 16 6.44 7.30 4.56
CA VAL A 16 6.03 6.41 5.66
C VAL A 16 6.20 4.95 5.27
N VAL A 17 5.77 4.57 4.06
CA VAL A 17 5.96 3.22 3.50
C VAL A 17 7.44 2.83 3.50
N ARG A 18 8.34 3.72 3.02
CA ARG A 18 9.79 3.49 3.08
C ARG A 18 10.30 3.29 4.51
N LEU A 19 9.82 4.09 5.46
CA LEU A 19 10.20 3.98 6.87
C LEU A 19 9.78 2.63 7.45
N LEU A 20 8.56 2.18 7.17
CA LEU A 20 8.02 0.93 7.68
C LEU A 20 8.78 -0.29 7.10
N LEU A 21 9.07 -0.28 5.80
CA LEU A 21 9.89 -1.32 5.17
C LEU A 21 11.31 -1.38 5.76
N LYS A 22 11.92 -0.22 6.06
CA LYS A 22 13.23 -0.17 6.74
C LYS A 22 13.20 -0.75 8.15
N LYS A 23 12.02 -0.83 8.77
CA LYS A 23 11.79 -1.50 10.06
C LYS A 23 11.41 -2.97 9.91
N GLU A 24 11.57 -3.52 8.71
CA GLU A 24 11.27 -4.93 8.39
C GLU A 24 9.81 -5.31 8.68
N LEU A 25 8.91 -4.33 8.56
CA LEU A 25 7.48 -4.57 8.65
C LEU A 25 6.91 -4.94 7.29
N ASP A 26 5.95 -5.87 7.31
CA ASP A 26 5.09 -6.14 6.18
C ASP A 26 4.18 -4.94 5.90
N VAL A 27 4.27 -4.37 4.70
CA VAL A 27 3.45 -3.24 4.28
C VAL A 27 2.69 -3.58 3.00
N ILE A 28 1.38 -3.32 3.02
CA ILE A 28 0.50 -3.38 1.85
C ILE A 28 0.00 -1.96 1.59
N VAL A 29 0.08 -1.50 0.35
CA VAL A 29 -0.39 -0.16 -0.03
C VAL A 29 -1.72 -0.21 -0.78
N LEU A 30 -2.63 0.69 -0.43
CA LEU A 30 -3.81 1.01 -1.22
C LEU A 30 -3.77 2.46 -1.65
N ASP A 31 -3.90 2.70 -2.94
CA ASP A 31 -3.93 4.05 -3.47
C ASP A 31 -4.71 4.06 -4.79
N ASN A 32 -5.52 5.08 -5.04
CA ASN A 32 -6.21 5.24 -6.33
C ASN A 32 -5.42 6.10 -7.31
N LEU A 33 -4.19 6.48 -6.96
CA LEU A 33 -3.28 7.32 -7.75
C LEU A 33 -3.88 8.67 -8.15
N SER A 34 -4.93 9.14 -7.47
CA SER A 34 -5.62 10.40 -7.80
C SER A 34 -4.69 11.62 -7.76
N ARG A 35 -3.70 11.60 -6.87
CA ARG A 35 -2.58 12.56 -6.78
C ARG A 35 -1.23 11.91 -6.50
N GLY A 36 -1.24 10.61 -6.20
CA GLY A 36 -0.04 9.81 -6.01
C GLY A 36 0.52 9.34 -7.35
N HIS A 37 1.70 8.74 -7.31
CA HIS A 37 2.29 8.10 -8.49
C HIS A 37 2.89 6.77 -8.06
N GLU A 38 2.67 5.72 -8.85
CA GLU A 38 3.26 4.39 -8.62
C GLU A 38 4.79 4.48 -8.47
N ALA A 39 5.45 5.33 -9.27
CA ALA A 39 6.89 5.58 -9.17
C ALA A 39 7.35 6.14 -7.81
N SER A 40 6.43 6.67 -7.00
CA SER A 40 6.73 7.10 -5.63
C SER A 40 6.89 5.93 -4.67
N LEU A 41 6.36 4.75 -5.01
CA LEU A 41 6.46 3.55 -4.18
C LEU A 41 7.84 2.89 -4.30
N PRO A 42 8.32 2.23 -3.23
CA PRO A 42 9.50 1.38 -3.30
C PRO A 42 9.29 0.21 -4.27
N GLN A 43 10.36 -0.23 -4.92
CA GLN A 43 10.33 -1.43 -5.77
C GLN A 43 9.92 -2.66 -4.95
N ASN A 44 9.20 -3.58 -5.59
CA ASN A 44 8.76 -4.85 -5.02
C ASN A 44 7.85 -4.72 -3.78
N ILE A 45 7.15 -3.60 -3.63
CA ILE A 45 6.08 -3.50 -2.64
C ILE A 45 4.80 -4.14 -3.16
N ILE A 46 4.02 -4.71 -2.24
CA ILE A 46 2.66 -5.15 -2.53
C ILE A 46 1.77 -3.91 -2.47
N TYR A 47 1.22 -3.52 -3.62
CA TYR A 47 0.23 -2.45 -3.70
C TYR A 47 -0.92 -2.86 -4.60
N GLU A 48 -2.09 -2.28 -4.35
CA GLU A 48 -3.27 -2.42 -5.20
C GLU A 48 -3.81 -1.02 -5.54
N GLU A 49 -4.16 -0.82 -6.81
CA GLU A 49 -4.80 0.41 -7.25
C GLU A 49 -6.30 0.36 -6.94
N VAL A 50 -6.72 1.07 -5.90
CA VAL A 50 -8.06 0.96 -5.33
C VAL A 50 -8.56 2.31 -4.84
N ASP A 51 -9.80 2.64 -5.21
CA ASP A 51 -10.55 3.71 -4.58
C ASP A 51 -11.23 3.22 -3.29
N LEU A 52 -10.92 3.89 -2.17
CA LEU A 52 -11.50 3.59 -0.86
C LEU A 52 -13.02 3.84 -0.81
N LEU A 53 -13.56 4.65 -1.73
CA LEU A 53 -14.99 4.88 -1.86
C LEU A 53 -15.70 3.71 -2.56
N ASP A 54 -14.97 2.84 -3.27
CA ASP A 54 -15.51 1.62 -3.87
C ASP A 54 -15.63 0.49 -2.84
N LYS A 55 -16.73 0.53 -2.09
CA LYS A 55 -17.03 -0.46 -1.05
C LYS A 55 -17.06 -1.92 -1.53
N LYS A 56 -17.29 -2.16 -2.83
CA LYS A 56 -17.38 -3.52 -3.37
C LYS A 56 -15.98 -4.07 -3.65
N ASN A 57 -15.11 -3.23 -4.19
CA ASN A 57 -13.77 -3.64 -4.64
C ASN A 57 -12.67 -3.40 -3.60
N CYS A 58 -12.90 -2.57 -2.58
CA CYS A 58 -11.85 -2.18 -1.62
C CYS A 58 -11.38 -3.31 -0.68
N PHE A 59 -12.22 -4.31 -0.38
CA PHE A 59 -11.95 -5.32 0.66
C PHE A 59 -11.66 -6.76 0.19
N PRO A 60 -12.10 -7.23 -1.00
CA PRO A 60 -11.86 -8.62 -1.41
C PRO A 60 -10.39 -9.01 -1.65
N GLN A 61 -9.49 -8.06 -1.88
CA GLN A 61 -8.14 -8.32 -2.39
C GLN A 61 -7.12 -8.76 -1.32
N PHE A 62 -7.38 -8.56 -0.03
CA PHE A 62 -6.40 -8.87 1.04
C PHE A 62 -6.36 -10.33 1.49
N LYS A 63 -7.29 -11.18 1.02
CA LYS A 63 -7.42 -12.56 1.50
C LYS A 63 -6.32 -13.50 0.99
N SER A 64 -5.61 -13.13 -0.07
CA SER A 64 -4.59 -13.97 -0.72
C SER A 64 -3.15 -13.49 -0.55
N ILE A 65 -2.92 -12.37 0.13
CA ILE A 65 -1.57 -11.80 0.25
C ILE A 65 -0.75 -12.64 1.24
N THR A 66 0.27 -13.32 0.72
CA THR A 66 1.23 -14.08 1.52
C THR A 66 2.34 -13.14 1.97
N LEU A 67 2.30 -12.76 3.24
CA LEU A 67 3.30 -11.89 3.86
C LEU A 67 4.59 -12.66 4.17
N LYS A 68 5.73 -11.95 4.12
CA LYS A 68 7.03 -12.56 4.42
C LYS A 68 7.08 -12.82 5.93
N ARG A 69 7.15 -14.08 6.32
CA ARG A 69 7.39 -14.47 7.72
C ARG A 69 8.83 -14.20 8.12
#